data_AF-A0A9D8P4K2-F1
#
_entry.id   AF-A0A9D8P4K2-F1
#
_cell.length_a   1.000
_cell.length_b   1.000
_cell.length_c   1.000
_cell.angle_alpha   90.00
_cell.angle_beta   90.00
_cell.angle_gamma   90.00
#
_symmetry.space_group_name_H-M   'P 1'
#
loop_
_entity.id
_entity.type
_entity.pdbx_description
1 polymer ?
#
loop_
_entity_poly.entity_id
_entity_poly.type
_entity_poly.pdbx_seq_one_letter_code
_entity_poly.pdbx_strand_id
1 'polypeptide(L)' 'ALTIYDMCKALSHDIVVESVRLLDKSGGQRNVSRRRR' A
#
# COMPACT_ATOMS: atom_id res chain seq x y z
N ALA A 1 2.57 -0.93 -6.78
CA ALA A 1 3.03 0.44 -6.51
C ALA A 1 4.44 0.67 -7.04
N LEU A 2 5.44 -0.09 -6.59
CA LEU A 2 6.83 0.06 -7.07
C LEU A 2 6.99 -0.13 -8.58
N THR A 3 6.23 -1.04 -9.20
CA THR A 3 6.22 -1.22 -10.66
C THR A 3 5.75 0.03 -11.41
N ILE A 4 4.80 0.79 -10.85
CA ILE A 4 4.32 2.05 -11.45
C ILE A 4 5.39 3.13 -11.33
N TYR A 5 6.06 3.22 -10.18
CA TYR A 5 7.21 4.09 -10.03
C TYR A 5 8.30 3.75 -11.05
N ASP A 6 8.65 2.47 -11.20
CA ASP A 6 9.73 2.04 -12.11
C ASP A 6 9.46 2.41 -13.58
N MET A 7 8.21 2.31 -14.03
CA MET A 7 7.81 2.72 -15.38
C MET A 7 7.81 4.24 -15.57
N CYS A 8 7.40 5.00 -14.55
CA CYS A 8 7.18 6.44 -14.66
C CYS A 8 8.30 7.32 -14.07
N LYS A 9 9.34 6.73 -13.47
CA LYS A 9 10.44 7.49 -12.85
C LYS A 9 11.18 8.40 -13.82
N ALA A 10 11.18 8.05 -15.11
CA ALA A 10 11.78 8.88 -16.16
C ALA A 10 10.95 10.16 -16.46
N LEU A 11 9.65 10.14 -16.19
CA LEU A 11 8.75 11.29 -16.37
C LEU A 11 8.74 12.20 -15.13
N SER A 12 8.77 11.60 -13.94
CA SER A 12 8.87 12.32 -12.67
C SER A 12 9.56 11.47 -11.63
N HIS A 13 10.59 12.04 -11.02
CA HIS A 13 11.37 11.39 -9.97
C HIS A 13 10.70 11.55 -8.59
N ASP A 14 9.72 12.44 -8.47
CA ASP A 14 9.07 12.80 -7.21
C ASP A 14 7.80 12.00 -6.92
N ILE A 15 7.59 10.86 -7.61
CA ILE A 15 6.45 9.99 -7.38
C ILE A 15 6.66 9.28 -6.03
N VAL A 16 5.94 9.70 -4.99
CA VAL A 16 5.98 9.09 -3.66
C VAL A 16 4.86 8.05 -3.52
N VAL A 17 5.21 6.82 -3.12
CA VAL A 17 4.23 5.78 -2.76
C VAL A 17 3.86 5.94 -1.28
N GLU A 18 2.63 6.37 -1.03
CA GLU A 18 2.12 6.62 0.32
C GLU A 18 1.05 5.62 0.76
N SER A 19 0.67 5.68 2.05
CA SER A 19 -0.50 4.96 2.60
C SER A 19 -0.48 3.43 2.48
N VAL A 20 0.70 2.82 2.38
CA VAL A 20 0.85 1.35 2.42
C VAL A 20 0.50 0.85 3.82
N ARG A 21 -0.58 0.08 3.93
CA ARG A 21 -1.07 -0.44 5.21
C ARG A 21 -1.92 -1.69 5.04
N LEU A 22 -2.02 -2.49 6.09
CA LEU A 22 -2.94 -3.62 6.16
C LEU A 22 -4.39 -3.11 6.25
N LEU A 23 -5.28 -3.65 5.41
CA LEU A 23 -6.69 -3.30 5.40
C LEU A 23 -7.54 -4.32 6.15
N ASP A 24 -7.31 -5.59 5.86
CA ASP A 24 -7.99 -6.69 6.55
C ASP A 24 -7.10 -7.93 6.50
N LYS A 25 -7.21 -8.76 7.53
CA LYS A 25 -6.57 -10.07 7.62
C LYS A 25 -7.44 -10.99 8.45
N SER A 26 -7.78 -12.13 7.88
CA SER A 26 -8.51 -13.22 8.52
C SER A 26 -7.61 -14.44 8.76
N GLY A 27 -7.96 -15.27 9.74
CA GLY A 27 -7.26 -16.51 10.07
C GLY A 27 -6.16 -16.37 11.15
N GLY A 28 -5.75 -17.49 11.75
CA GLY A 28 -4.86 -17.52 12.92
C GLY A 28 -5.57 -17.10 14.22
N GLN A 29 -4.83 -16.91 15.32
CA GLN A 29 -5.41 -16.60 16.64
C GLN A 29 -6.16 -15.25 16.67
N ARG A 30 -5.84 -14.31 15.76
CA ARG A 30 -6.44 -12.98 15.72
C ARG A 30 -6.72 -12.52 14.28
N ASN A 31 -7.95 -12.07 14.06
CA ASN A 31 -8.36 -11.31 12.88
C ASN A 31 -8.02 -9.83 13.07
N VAL A 32 -7.60 -9.17 11.99
CA VAL A 32 -7.29 -7.74 11.97
C VAL A 32 -8.16 -7.10 10.92
N SER A 33 -9.23 -6.42 11.33
CA SER A 33 -10.07 -5.64 10.44
C SER A 33 -9.86 -4.16 10.68
N ARG A 34 -9.63 -3.40 9.61
CA ARG A 34 -9.49 -1.97 9.73
C ARG A 34 -10.86 -1.33 9.95
N ARG A 35 -11.11 -0.88 11.18
CA ARG A 35 -12.24 -0.01 11.51
C ARG A 35 -12.07 1.31 10.76
N ARG A 36 -12.96 1.58 9.79
CA ARG A 36 -13.06 2.88 9.15
C ARG A 36 -13.66 3.85 10.19
N ARG A 37 -12.90 4.87 10.57
CA ARG A 37 -13.47 6.14 11.04
C ARG A 37 -13.57 7.05 9.83
#